data_AF-A0A951SYY0-F1
#
_entry.id   AF-A0A951SYY0-F1
#
_cell.length_a   1.000
_cell.length_b   1.000
_cell.length_c   1.000
_cell.angle_alpha   90.00
_cell.angle_beta   90.00
_cell.angle_gamma   90.00
#
_symmetry.space_group_name_H-M   'P 1'
#
loop_
_entity.id
_entity.type
_entity.pdbx_description
1 polymer ?
#
loop_
_entity_poly.entity_id
_entity_poly.type
_entity_poly.pdbx_seq_one_letter_code
_entity_poly.pdbx_strand_id
1 'polypeptide(L)'
;MITLITGTILLSVIHAAIPNHWMPFVVLSKTESWSLVETLWVTFISGLAHSASTVVLGVLIGCIGYSLSQEYLFVGNLIAPLILIFMG
;
A
#
# COMPACT_ATOMS: atom_id res chain seq x y z
N MET A 1 22.70 -2.02 -0.37
CA MET A 1 21.86 -1.64 -1.54
C MET A 1 21.22 -2.86 -2.19
N ILE A 2 22.01 -3.88 -2.59
CA ILE A 2 21.48 -5.14 -3.16
C ILE A 2 20.46 -5.79 -2.23
N THR A 3 20.76 -5.92 -0.94
CA THR A 3 19.84 -6.50 0.06
C THR A 3 18.51 -5.77 0.16
N LEU A 4 18.51 -4.43 0.11
CA LEU A 4 17.28 -3.62 0.15
C LEU A 4 16.44 -3.79 -1.10
N ILE A 5 17.08 -3.76 -2.29
CA ILE A 5 16.38 -3.93 -3.56
C ILE A 5 15.77 -5.34 -3.64
N THR A 6 16.57 -6.37 -3.38
CA THR A 6 16.11 -7.76 -3.43
C THR A 6 15.03 -8.01 -2.38
N GLY A 7 15.21 -7.54 -1.15
CA GLY A 7 14.21 -7.69 -0.08
C GLY A 7 12.90 -7.00 -0.41
N THR A 8 12.95 -5.79 -0.98
CA THR A 8 11.76 -5.03 -1.39
C THR A 8 11.01 -5.75 -2.52
N ILE A 9 11.72 -6.22 -3.55
CA ILE A 9 11.10 -6.98 -4.66
C ILE A 9 10.44 -8.25 -4.12
N LEU A 10 11.15 -9.00 -3.28
CA LEU A 10 10.64 -10.26 -2.74
C LEU A 10 9.38 -10.02 -1.89
N LEU A 11 9.43 -9.03 -1.01
CA LEU A 11 8.30 -8.65 -0.15
C LEU A 11 7.10 -8.20 -0.99
N SER A 12 7.30 -7.36 -2.01
CA SER A 12 6.23 -6.90 -2.89
C SER A 12 5.53 -8.07 -3.61
N VAL A 13 6.29 -9.03 -4.12
CA VAL A 13 5.73 -10.21 -4.80
C VAL A 13 4.96 -11.10 -3.82
N ILE A 14 5.55 -11.41 -2.66
CA ILE A 14 4.90 -12.26 -1.66
C ILE A 14 3.63 -11.60 -1.13
N HIS A 15 3.68 -10.30 -0.85
CA HIS A 15 2.53 -9.54 -0.35
C HIS A 15 1.38 -9.51 -1.36
N ALA A 16 1.67 -9.22 -2.64
CA ALA A 16 0.68 -9.23 -3.70
C ALA A 16 0.09 -10.62 -3.97
N ALA A 17 0.83 -11.70 -3.68
CA ALA A 17 0.35 -13.07 -3.82
C ALA A 17 -0.66 -13.46 -2.72
N ILE A 18 -0.72 -12.73 -1.60
CA ILE A 18 -1.68 -13.02 -0.52
C ILE A 18 -3.10 -12.87 -1.08
N PRO A 19 -3.98 -13.87 -0.89
CA PRO A 19 -5.30 -13.90 -1.53
C PRO A 19 -6.13 -12.63 -1.33
N ASN A 20 -6.00 -11.93 -0.21
CA ASN A 20 -6.78 -10.72 0.03
C ASN A 20 -6.57 -9.60 -1.03
N HIS A 21 -5.44 -9.60 -1.75
CA HIS A 21 -5.14 -8.57 -2.77
C HIS A 21 -5.79 -8.84 -4.13
N TRP A 22 -5.99 -10.11 -4.51
CA TRP A 22 -6.48 -10.48 -5.85
C TRP A 22 -7.82 -11.21 -5.82
N MET A 23 -8.14 -11.91 -4.73
CA MET A 23 -9.36 -12.72 -4.60
C MET A 23 -10.65 -11.88 -4.73
N PRO A 24 -10.74 -10.65 -4.19
CA PRO A 24 -11.93 -9.81 -4.40
C PRO A 24 -12.21 -9.56 -5.89
N PHE A 25 -11.17 -9.32 -6.71
CA PHE A 25 -11.32 -9.11 -8.16
C PHE A 25 -11.75 -10.38 -8.88
N VAL A 26 -11.29 -11.56 -8.43
CA VAL A 26 -11.71 -12.85 -9.00
C VAL A 26 -13.16 -13.18 -8.65
N VAL A 27 -13.62 -12.81 -7.45
CA VAL A 27 -15.03 -12.98 -7.06
C VAL A 27 -15.91 -12.01 -7.85
N LEU A 28 -15.47 -10.76 -7.99
CA LEU A 28 -16.18 -9.73 -8.75
C LEU A 28 -16.25 -10.08 -10.24
N SER A 29 -15.16 -10.56 -10.83
CA SER A 29 -15.14 -10.95 -12.24
C SER A 29 -16.09 -12.08 -12.57
N LYS A 30 -16.25 -13.04 -11.64
CA LYS A 30 -17.23 -14.13 -11.79
C LYS A 30 -18.67 -13.64 -11.68
N THR A 31 -18.94 -12.66 -10.81
CA THR A 31 -20.29 -12.11 -10.63
C THR A 31 -20.69 -11.22 -11.80
N GLU A 32 -19.75 -10.42 -12.30
CA GLU A 32 -19.96 -9.51 -13.44
C GLU A 32 -19.67 -10.17 -14.81
N SER A 33 -19.34 -11.47 -14.84
CA SER A 33 -19.01 -12.22 -16.06
C SER A 33 -17.92 -11.59 -16.93
N TRP A 34 -16.89 -10.99 -16.31
CA TRP A 34 -15.78 -10.38 -17.02
C TRP A 34 -14.91 -11.42 -17.75
N SER A 35 -14.33 -11.02 -18.87
CA SER A 35 -13.27 -11.78 -19.50
C SER A 35 -12.02 -11.86 -18.60
N LEU A 36 -11.15 -12.85 -18.84
CA LEU A 36 -9.86 -12.94 -18.15
C LEU A 36 -9.02 -11.67 -18.37
N VAL A 37 -9.05 -11.12 -19.59
CA VAL A 37 -8.30 -9.93 -19.97
C VAL A 37 -8.80 -8.71 -19.18
N GLU A 38 -10.11 -8.51 -19.08
CA GLU A 38 -10.67 -7.45 -18.24
C GLU A 38 -10.30 -7.61 -16.77
N THR A 39 -10.43 -8.84 -16.24
CA THR A 39 -10.08 -9.12 -14.84
C THR A 39 -8.63 -8.75 -14.54
N LEU A 40 -7.70 -9.13 -15.43
CA LEU A 40 -6.28 -8.80 -15.29
C LEU A 40 -6.03 -7.30 -15.37
N TRP A 41 -6.65 -6.60 -16.33
CA TRP A 41 -6.48 -5.15 -16.47
C TRP A 41 -7.04 -4.36 -15.30
N VAL A 42 -8.25 -4.69 -14.84
CA VAL A 42 -8.88 -4.04 -13.68
C VAL A 42 -8.04 -4.27 -12.42
N THR A 43 -7.59 -5.52 -12.20
CA THR A 43 -6.71 -5.86 -11.07
C THR A 43 -5.39 -5.08 -11.15
N PHE A 44 -4.77 -5.00 -12.34
CA PHE A 44 -3.52 -4.27 -12.54
C PHE A 44 -3.65 -2.77 -12.28
N ILE A 45 -4.66 -2.13 -12.87
CA ILE A 45 -4.90 -0.69 -12.71
C ILE A 45 -5.23 -0.36 -11.24
N SER A 46 -6.09 -1.17 -10.61
CA SER A 46 -6.43 -0.97 -9.20
C SER A 46 -5.23 -1.18 -8.28
N GLY A 47 -4.42 -2.21 -8.51
CA GLY A 47 -3.19 -2.46 -7.76
C GLY A 47 -2.18 -1.32 -7.91
N LEU A 48 -1.99 -0.82 -9.13
CA LEU A 48 -1.12 0.31 -9.42
C LEU A 48 -1.60 1.59 -8.72
N ALA A 49 -2.91 1.90 -8.80
CA ALA A 49 -3.50 3.05 -8.14
C ALA A 49 -3.36 2.95 -6.61
N HIS A 50 -3.63 1.77 -6.05
CA HIS A 50 -3.45 1.50 -4.63
C HIS A 50 -1.99 1.73 -4.21
N SER A 51 -1.01 1.09 -4.85
CA SER A 51 0.41 1.25 -4.51
C SER A 51 0.93 2.68 -4.72
N ALA A 52 0.49 3.37 -5.78
CA ALA A 52 0.87 4.76 -5.99
C ALA A 52 0.32 5.67 -4.89
N SER A 53 -0.94 5.45 -4.47
CA SER A 53 -1.55 6.23 -3.40
C SER A 53 -0.84 6.06 -2.05
N THR A 54 -0.41 4.83 -1.70
CA THR A 54 0.32 4.59 -0.46
C THR A 54 1.70 5.22 -0.46
N VAL A 55 2.41 5.21 -1.59
CA VAL A 55 3.69 5.92 -1.75
C VAL A 55 3.50 7.43 -1.58
N VAL A 56 2.50 8.01 -2.25
CA VAL A 56 2.20 9.45 -2.15
C VAL A 56 1.87 9.83 -0.70
N LEU A 57 0.99 9.07 -0.03
CA LEU A 57 0.66 9.30 1.39
C LEU A 57 1.90 9.15 2.27
N GLY A 58 2.73 8.13 2.06
CA GLY A 58 3.97 7.93 2.80
C GLY A 58 4.94 9.10 2.66
N VAL A 59 5.10 9.65 1.45
CA VAL A 59 5.93 10.84 1.21
C VAL A 59 5.34 12.07 1.90
N LEU A 60 4.03 12.31 1.77
CA LEU A 60 3.37 13.45 2.40
C LEU A 60 3.48 13.42 3.93
N ILE A 61 3.17 12.28 4.53
CA ILE A 61 3.29 12.06 5.99
C ILE A 61 4.77 12.18 6.41
N GLY A 62 5.69 11.65 5.61
CA GLY A 62 7.13 11.77 5.85
C GLY A 62 7.62 13.23 5.86
N CYS A 63 7.17 14.05 4.91
CA CYS A 63 7.49 15.48 4.86
C CYS A 63 6.92 16.23 6.07
N ILE A 64 5.67 15.96 6.44
CA ILE A 64 5.04 16.54 7.63
C ILE A 64 5.84 16.16 8.89
N GLY A 65 6.18 14.87 9.05
CA GLY A 65 6.98 14.37 10.16
C GLY A 65 8.37 15.01 10.23
N TYR A 66 9.01 15.25 9.07
CA TYR A 66 10.30 15.95 9.01
C TYR A 66 10.19 17.39 9.54
N SER A 67 9.17 18.15 9.11
CA SER A 67 8.93 19.51 9.59
C SER A 67 8.60 19.59 11.09
N LEU A 68 7.94 18.56 11.63
CA LEU A 68 7.56 18.47 13.05
C LEU A 68 8.66 17.88 13.95
N SER A 69 9.77 17.40 13.37
CA SER A 69 10.84 16.69 14.12
C SER A 69 11.53 17.51 15.21
N GLN A 70 11.36 18.84 15.22
CA GLN A 70 11.85 19.73 16.29
C GLN A 70 11.09 19.54 17.63
N GLU A 71 9.89 18.92 17.61
CA GLU A 71 9.03 18.57 18.76
C GLU A 71 8.96 17.04 18.96
N TYR A 72 10.12 16.38 18.87
CA TYR A 72 10.26 14.93 18.70
C TYR A 72 9.47 14.06 19.70
N LEU A 73 9.33 14.50 20.96
CA LEU A 73 8.69 13.72 22.02
C LEU A 73 7.17 13.63 21.88
N PHE A 74 6.49 14.68 21.39
CA PHE A 74 5.02 14.70 21.30
C PHE A 74 4.52 14.08 20.00
N VAL A 75 5.16 14.41 18.87
CA VAL A 75 4.69 13.98 17.55
C VAL A 75 5.08 12.53 17.26
N GLY A 76 6.32 12.14 17.57
CA GLY A 76 6.83 10.80 17.29
C GLY A 76 6.21 9.70 18.17
N ASN A 77 5.98 9.99 19.45
CA ASN A 77 5.52 8.97 20.41
C ASN A 77 4.00 8.93 20.63
N LEU A 78 3.28 10.02 20.33
CA LEU A 78 1.83 10.08 20.57
C LEU A 78 1.05 10.21 19.25
N ILE A 79 1.34 11.24 18.46
CA ILE A 79 0.54 11.56 17.26
C ILE A 79 0.72 10.48 16.18
N ALA A 80 1.95 10.09 15.86
CA ALA A 80 2.23 9.09 14.82
C ALA A 80 1.56 7.72 15.09
N PRO A 81 1.71 7.10 16.28
CA PRO A 81 1.02 5.83 16.55
C PRO A 81 -0.51 5.97 16.61
N LEU A 82 -1.06 7.10 17.10
CA LEU A 82 -2.51 7.32 17.08
C LEU A 82 -3.08 7.41 15.66
N ILE A 83 -2.37 8.10 14.76
CA ILE A 83 -2.74 8.16 13.34
C ILE A 83 -2.67 6.77 12.72
N LEU A 84 -1.63 5.99 12.99
CA LEU A 84 -1.51 4.63 12.47
C LEU A 84 -2.60 3.70 13.00
N ILE A 85 -2.99 3.81 14.28
CA ILE A 85 -4.11 3.04 14.85
C ILE A 85 -5.44 3.47 14.23
N PHE A 86 -5.66 4.77 14.02
CA PHE A 86 -6.87 5.28 13.37
C PHE A 86 -6.96 4.86 11.90
N MET A 87 -5.81 4.86 11.20
CA MET A 87 -5.72 4.46 9.81
C MET A 87 -5.85 2.95 9.60
N GLY A 88 -5.56 2.16 10.65
CA GLY A 88 -5.94 0.75 10.82
C GLY A 88 -5.95 -0.08 9.55
#